data_AF-A0AA39N4R7-F1
#
_entry.id   AF-A0AA39N4R7-F1
#
_cell.length_a   1.000
_cell.length_b   1.000
_cell.length_c   1.000
_cell.angle_alpha   90.00
_cell.angle_beta   90.00
_cell.angle_gamma   90.00
#
_symmetry.space_group_name_H-M   'P 1'
#
loop_
_entity.id
_entity.type
_entity.pdbx_description
1 polymer ?
#
loop_
_entity_poly.entity_id
_entity_poly.type
_entity_poly.pdbx_seq_one_letter_code
_entity_poly.pdbx_strand_id
1 'polypeptide(L)'
;MGTDSVLFPLGGQSKWIPILWTMLCVVVISRVLRFCRKLQAANNLPGYRPMFFPLGPPGAFFYSTRWHNGADMHWARRFQMYKNGENVSVVPWLGGRSAIYTSNLDVTRQVASGSHKSDFIKPSSASRILLGWGMNLVAADGEIWRRHRRIMGPAFNNDLYKLVWNKTQKIYYEMLVVDQWANKHEVSVPAVQKITFKLALFVIATCGFGISFDWEEPLKSENRAMSVQKAFRIISDTGSFAVFAPKWVKSLPFQYIRDSNTAHEQLGKFMRDEVVRRRAQIANGEIDVEGDNLETRTIFNLLMKAGEDEDGKYSLDDEEVVGNVFVMLFAGHETTAHSLAATLGFLAVYDDIQDEVFEQIKSVLSDHTDPTFEDYSKLDRVLAVF
;
A
#
# COMPACT_ATOMS: atom_id res chain seq x y z
N MET A 1 -67.76 15.22 49.94
CA MET A 1 -68.22 15.11 48.54
C MET A 1 -67.41 16.10 47.73
N GLY A 2 -66.64 15.62 46.74
CA GLY A 2 -65.81 16.45 45.88
C GLY A 2 -64.46 15.80 45.58
N THR A 3 -64.44 14.85 44.64
CA THR A 3 -63.21 14.33 44.03
C THR A 3 -63.35 14.53 42.52
N ASP A 4 -62.77 15.61 42.00
CA ASP A 4 -62.64 15.85 40.57
C ASP A 4 -61.46 15.02 40.03
N SER A 5 -61.77 13.88 39.42
CA SER A 5 -60.84 13.14 38.58
C SER A 5 -60.94 13.67 37.14
N VAL A 6 -59.99 14.53 36.76
CA VAL A 6 -59.77 14.92 35.36
C VAL A 6 -59.18 13.73 34.61
N LEU A 7 -60.02 13.04 33.85
CA LEU A 7 -59.61 12.02 32.87
C LEU A 7 -58.99 12.73 31.66
N PHE A 8 -57.67 12.64 31.51
CA PHE A 8 -56.99 12.92 30.25
C PHE A 8 -57.34 11.83 29.23
N PRO A 9 -57.84 12.15 28.02
CA PRO A 9 -58.06 11.14 26.99
C PRO A 9 -56.73 10.73 26.36
N LEU A 10 -56.22 9.57 26.77
CA LEU A 10 -55.22 8.80 26.01
C LEU A 10 -55.91 8.17 24.80
N GLY A 11 -55.98 8.89 23.67
CA GLY A 11 -56.83 8.46 22.55
C GLY A 11 -56.46 9.02 21.19
N GLY A 12 -55.17 9.13 20.87
CA GLY A 12 -54.70 9.41 19.51
C GLY A 12 -53.75 8.32 19.05
N GLN A 13 -54.27 7.19 18.52
CA GLN A 13 -53.40 6.24 17.82
C GLN A 13 -52.77 6.96 16.62
N SER A 14 -51.45 7.16 16.70
CA SER A 14 -50.67 7.88 15.71
C SER A 14 -50.81 7.21 14.35
N LYS A 15 -51.52 7.86 13.41
CA LYS A 15 -51.71 7.42 12.01
C LYS A 15 -50.40 7.17 11.26
N TRP A 16 -49.28 7.59 11.82
CA TRP A 16 -47.94 7.38 11.29
C TRP A 16 -47.39 5.97 11.52
N ILE A 17 -47.86 5.26 12.55
CA ILE A 17 -47.32 3.94 12.91
C ILE A 17 -47.49 2.90 11.78
N PRO A 18 -48.67 2.72 11.16
CA PRO A 18 -48.84 1.77 10.05
C PRO A 18 -48.03 2.15 8.81
N ILE A 19 -47.86 3.45 8.55
CA ILE A 19 -47.07 3.96 7.43
C ILE A 19 -45.59 3.62 7.64
N LEU A 20 -45.06 3.84 8.84
CA LEU A 20 -43.68 3.49 9.20
C LEU A 20 -43.43 1.98 9.10
N TRP A 21 -44.37 1.16 9.58
CA TRP A 21 -44.28 -0.30 9.42
C TRP A 21 -44.29 -0.74 7.96
N THR A 22 -45.17 -0.16 7.14
CA THR A 22 -45.23 -0.47 5.71
C THR A 22 -43.93 -0.09 5.01
N MET A 23 -43.40 1.10 5.28
CA MET A 23 -42.10 1.55 4.76
C MET A 23 -40.97 0.61 5.20
N LEU A 24 -40.93 0.21 6.47
CA LEU A 24 -39.94 -0.72 6.99
C LEU A 24 -40.05 -2.09 6.28
N CYS A 25 -41.25 -2.64 6.12
CA CYS A 25 -41.49 -3.90 5.42
C CYS A 25 -41.00 -3.82 3.98
N VAL A 26 -41.33 -2.75 3.24
CA VAL A 26 -40.86 -2.55 1.86
C VAL A 26 -39.33 -2.49 1.81
N VAL A 27 -38.69 -1.78 2.74
CA VAL A 27 -37.23 -1.71 2.83
C VAL A 27 -36.63 -3.09 3.12
N VAL A 28 -37.17 -3.83 4.09
CA VAL A 28 -36.69 -5.18 4.44
C VAL A 28 -36.84 -6.14 3.26
N ILE A 29 -38.01 -6.20 2.63
CA ILE A 29 -38.28 -7.04 1.46
C ILE A 29 -37.31 -6.67 0.32
N SER A 30 -37.14 -5.37 0.04
CA SER A 30 -36.20 -4.89 -0.97
C SER A 30 -34.75 -5.33 -0.68
N ARG A 31 -34.31 -5.27 0.58
CA ARG A 31 -32.97 -5.72 0.99
C ARG A 31 -32.80 -7.23 0.87
N VAL A 32 -33.78 -8.02 1.30
CA VAL A 32 -33.78 -9.49 1.15
C VAL A 32 -33.73 -9.87 -0.33
N LEU A 33 -34.57 -9.28 -1.19
CA LEU A 33 -34.56 -9.54 -2.62
C LEU A 33 -33.21 -9.19 -3.26
N ARG A 34 -32.60 -8.04 -2.90
CA ARG A 34 -31.27 -7.68 -3.38
C ARG A 34 -30.20 -8.67 -2.91
N PHE A 35 -30.28 -9.12 -1.66
CA PHE A 35 -29.36 -10.12 -1.13
C PHE A 35 -29.49 -11.46 -1.87
N CYS A 36 -30.71 -11.96 -2.08
CA CYS A 36 -30.95 -13.17 -2.87
C CYS A 36 -30.42 -13.06 -4.31
N ARG A 37 -30.64 -11.92 -4.98
CA ARG A 37 -30.08 -11.67 -6.32
C ARG A 37 -28.56 -11.69 -6.32
N LYS A 38 -27.92 -11.11 -5.30
CA LYS A 38 -26.45 -11.15 -5.16
C LYS A 38 -25.92 -12.56 -4.91
N LEU A 39 -26.64 -13.38 -4.15
CA LEU A 39 -26.28 -14.79 -3.95
C LEU A 39 -26.37 -15.56 -5.27
N GLN A 40 -27.46 -15.37 -6.02
CA GLN A 40 -27.63 -15.97 -7.34
C GLN A 40 -26.54 -15.52 -8.32
N ALA A 41 -26.18 -14.24 -8.33
CA ALA A 41 -25.10 -13.71 -9.17
C ALA A 41 -23.72 -14.30 -8.80
N ALA A 42 -23.51 -14.68 -7.54
CA ALA A 42 -22.32 -15.38 -7.08
C ALA A 42 -22.44 -16.92 -7.22
N ASN A 43 -23.37 -17.39 -8.05
CA ASN A 43 -23.71 -18.80 -8.26
C ASN A 43 -23.98 -19.59 -6.97
N ASN A 44 -24.49 -18.90 -5.93
CA ASN A 44 -24.70 -19.43 -4.59
C ASN A 44 -23.47 -20.12 -3.97
N LEU A 45 -22.25 -19.71 -4.37
CA LEU A 45 -21.02 -20.24 -3.80
C LEU A 45 -21.03 -20.09 -2.27
N PRO A 46 -20.54 -21.09 -1.51
CA PRO A 46 -20.42 -20.96 -0.06
C PRO A 46 -19.48 -19.80 0.30
N GLY A 47 -19.67 -19.23 1.48
CA GLY A 47 -18.78 -18.19 1.99
C GLY A 47 -19.44 -17.25 2.98
N TYR A 48 -18.88 -16.05 3.09
CA TYR A 48 -19.22 -15.13 4.16
C TYR A 48 -20.33 -14.16 3.76
N ARG A 49 -21.16 -13.80 4.73
CA ARG A 49 -22.31 -12.90 4.56
C ARG A 49 -22.23 -11.72 5.54
N PRO A 50 -21.25 -10.82 5.40
CA PRO A 50 -21.11 -9.71 6.34
C PRO A 50 -22.24 -8.70 6.18
N MET A 51 -22.42 -7.83 7.17
CA MET A 51 -23.35 -6.71 7.06
C MET A 51 -22.91 -5.75 5.93
N PHE A 52 -21.63 -5.40 5.91
CA PHE A 52 -21.03 -4.51 4.91
C PHE A 52 -19.88 -5.19 4.17
N PHE A 53 -19.56 -4.73 2.96
CA PHE A 53 -18.37 -5.19 2.27
C PHE A 53 -17.11 -4.83 3.08
N PRO A 54 -16.23 -5.80 3.41
CA PRO A 54 -15.10 -5.58 4.33
C PRO A 54 -14.16 -4.45 3.92
N LEU A 55 -13.87 -4.31 2.63
CA LEU A 55 -12.94 -3.30 2.10
C LEU A 55 -13.63 -2.05 1.56
N GLY A 56 -14.89 -1.81 1.95
CA GLY A 56 -15.65 -0.63 1.55
C GLY A 56 -16.34 0.02 2.75
N PRO A 57 -16.69 1.31 2.68
CA PRO A 57 -17.37 1.96 3.79
C PRO A 57 -18.79 1.39 3.98
N PRO A 58 -19.26 1.21 5.23
CA PRO A 58 -18.52 1.42 6.48
C PRO A 58 -17.71 0.20 6.97
N GLY A 59 -17.76 -0.94 6.27
CA GLY A 59 -17.04 -2.18 6.65
C GLY A 59 -15.54 -1.98 6.88
N ALA A 60 -14.90 -1.09 6.11
CA ALA A 60 -13.49 -0.76 6.26
C ALA A 60 -13.13 -0.10 7.61
N PHE A 61 -14.11 0.41 8.37
CA PHE A 61 -13.90 1.02 9.68
C PHE A 61 -14.08 0.05 10.86
N PHE A 62 -14.52 -1.18 10.58
CA PHE A 62 -14.77 -2.17 11.62
C PHE A 62 -13.72 -3.27 11.55
N TYR A 63 -13.32 -3.78 12.71
CA TYR A 63 -12.56 -5.02 12.83
C TYR A 63 -13.47 -6.24 12.72
N SER A 64 -12.89 -7.35 12.32
CA SER A 64 -13.56 -8.63 12.24
C SER A 64 -13.86 -9.13 13.64
N THR A 65 -15.13 -9.48 13.85
CA THR A 65 -15.62 -10.11 15.06
C THR A 65 -16.17 -11.49 14.72
N ARG A 66 -16.73 -12.18 15.71
CA ARG A 66 -17.47 -13.42 15.46
C ARG A 66 -18.65 -13.22 14.51
N TRP A 67 -19.28 -12.04 14.53
CA TRP A 67 -20.55 -11.75 13.85
C TRP A 67 -20.42 -10.84 12.63
N HIS A 68 -19.26 -10.21 12.45
CA HIS A 68 -18.97 -9.28 11.37
C HIS A 68 -17.58 -9.55 10.80
N ASN A 69 -17.43 -9.42 9.49
CA ASN A 69 -16.12 -9.44 8.85
C ASN A 69 -15.75 -8.01 8.48
N GLY A 70 -14.71 -7.51 9.14
CA GLY A 70 -14.14 -6.19 8.96
C GLY A 70 -12.96 -6.20 7.99
N ALA A 71 -12.24 -5.08 7.91
CA ALA A 71 -11.12 -4.91 6.98
C ALA A 71 -10.04 -6.00 7.09
N ASP A 72 -9.84 -6.56 8.28
CA ASP A 72 -8.87 -7.60 8.62
C ASP A 72 -9.40 -9.04 8.42
N MET A 73 -10.55 -9.22 7.76
CA MET A 73 -11.21 -10.54 7.58
C MET A 73 -10.23 -11.61 7.09
N HIS A 74 -9.35 -11.26 6.15
CA HIS A 74 -8.36 -12.19 5.60
C HIS A 74 -7.44 -12.75 6.68
N TRP A 75 -6.97 -11.89 7.58
CA TRP A 75 -6.14 -12.29 8.69
C TRP A 75 -6.94 -13.06 9.75
N ALA A 76 -8.10 -12.53 10.15
CA ALA A 76 -8.95 -13.14 11.18
C ALA A 76 -9.46 -14.53 10.78
N ARG A 77 -9.64 -14.79 9.48
CA ARG A 77 -10.17 -16.05 8.94
C ARG A 77 -9.13 -16.87 8.17
N ARG A 78 -7.84 -16.55 8.24
CA ARG A 78 -6.78 -17.14 7.39
C ARG A 78 -6.76 -18.67 7.34
N PHE A 79 -7.03 -19.35 8.46
CA PHE A 79 -7.07 -20.83 8.53
C PHE A 79 -8.42 -21.47 8.22
N GLN A 80 -9.47 -20.65 8.03
CA GLN A 80 -10.85 -21.12 7.86
C GLN A 80 -11.43 -20.73 6.50
N MET A 81 -10.92 -19.67 5.88
CA MET A 81 -11.49 -19.04 4.69
C MET A 81 -11.76 -20.03 3.58
N TYR A 82 -10.78 -20.87 3.24
CA TYR A 82 -10.82 -21.80 2.12
C TYR A 82 -11.10 -23.26 2.53
N LYS A 83 -11.53 -23.51 3.78
CA LYS A 83 -11.71 -24.88 4.31
C LYS A 83 -12.75 -25.70 3.53
N ASN A 84 -13.77 -25.05 2.98
CA ASN A 84 -14.88 -25.69 2.29
C ASN A 84 -14.83 -25.52 0.76
N GLY A 85 -13.66 -25.12 0.22
CA GLY A 85 -13.46 -24.91 -1.21
C GLY A 85 -12.51 -23.75 -1.48
N GLU A 86 -11.90 -23.79 -2.67
CA GLU A 86 -10.91 -22.80 -3.11
C GLU A 86 -11.55 -21.46 -3.50
N ASN A 87 -12.84 -21.45 -3.82
CA ASN A 87 -13.59 -20.25 -4.19
C ASN A 87 -14.66 -19.93 -3.15
N VAL A 88 -14.60 -18.73 -2.60
CA VAL A 88 -15.43 -18.29 -1.49
C VAL A 88 -16.11 -16.99 -1.87
N SER A 89 -17.45 -16.96 -1.81
CA SER A 89 -18.18 -15.72 -2.05
C SER A 89 -18.29 -14.88 -0.77
N VAL A 90 -18.12 -13.57 -0.90
CA VAL A 90 -18.41 -12.60 0.15
C VAL A 90 -19.55 -11.73 -0.35
N VAL A 91 -20.73 -11.94 0.24
CA VAL A 91 -21.97 -11.28 -0.20
C VAL A 91 -22.56 -10.51 0.96
N PRO A 92 -22.41 -9.17 0.99
CA PRO A 92 -22.95 -8.37 2.07
C PRO A 92 -24.48 -8.28 2.00
N TRP A 93 -25.15 -8.44 3.15
CA TRP A 93 -26.62 -8.40 3.23
C TRP A 93 -27.19 -7.00 3.43
N LEU A 94 -26.45 -6.08 4.06
CA LEU A 94 -26.90 -4.71 4.24
C LEU A 94 -26.35 -3.78 3.16
N GLY A 95 -25.04 -3.71 2.93
CA GLY A 95 -24.47 -2.73 1.98
C GLY A 95 -23.10 -3.08 1.40
N GLY A 96 -22.81 -2.55 0.21
CA GLY A 96 -21.54 -2.78 -0.49
C GLY A 96 -21.61 -3.81 -1.62
N ARG A 97 -20.49 -4.03 -2.30
CA ARG A 97 -20.34 -4.96 -3.42
C ARG A 97 -20.18 -6.41 -2.94
N SER A 98 -20.53 -7.35 -3.81
CA SER A 98 -20.15 -8.75 -3.62
C SER A 98 -18.77 -8.99 -4.23
N ALA A 99 -18.04 -9.98 -3.72
CA ALA A 99 -16.77 -10.40 -4.27
C ALA A 99 -16.62 -11.92 -4.21
N ILE A 100 -15.80 -12.47 -5.09
CA ILE A 100 -15.31 -13.84 -5.03
C ILE A 100 -13.85 -13.75 -4.61
N TYR A 101 -13.49 -14.52 -3.60
CA TYR A 101 -12.13 -14.73 -3.17
C TYR A 101 -11.71 -16.12 -3.59
N THR A 102 -10.50 -16.25 -4.11
CA THR A 102 -10.01 -17.50 -4.65
C THR A 102 -8.64 -17.83 -4.10
N SER A 103 -8.43 -19.09 -3.75
CA SER A 103 -7.12 -19.73 -3.61
C SER A 103 -6.83 -20.68 -4.77
N ASN A 104 -7.68 -20.70 -5.79
CA ASN A 104 -7.49 -21.53 -6.98
C ASN A 104 -6.50 -20.84 -7.93
N LEU A 105 -5.44 -21.56 -8.29
CA LEU A 105 -4.36 -21.03 -9.12
C LEU A 105 -4.81 -20.73 -10.55
N ASP A 106 -5.72 -21.52 -11.12
CA ASP A 106 -6.18 -21.34 -12.50
C ASP A 106 -7.08 -20.11 -12.63
N VAL A 107 -7.97 -19.90 -11.65
CA VAL A 107 -8.74 -18.64 -11.55
C VAL A 107 -7.80 -17.45 -11.38
N THR A 108 -6.80 -17.58 -10.50
CA THR A 108 -5.81 -16.52 -10.27
C THR A 108 -5.06 -16.20 -11.55
N ARG A 109 -4.61 -17.20 -12.32
CA ARG A 109 -3.98 -17.01 -13.63
C ARG A 109 -4.91 -16.28 -14.57
N GLN A 110 -6.16 -16.74 -14.75
CA GLN A 110 -7.11 -16.09 -15.65
C GLN A 110 -7.35 -14.60 -15.32
N VAL A 111 -7.45 -14.27 -14.03
CA VAL A 111 -7.69 -12.89 -13.57
C VAL A 111 -6.42 -12.03 -13.66
N ALA A 112 -5.27 -12.57 -13.26
CA ALA A 112 -4.01 -11.82 -13.13
C ALA A 112 -3.15 -11.80 -14.39
N SER A 113 -3.29 -12.76 -15.30
CA SER A 113 -2.55 -12.81 -16.57
C SER A 113 -3.13 -11.88 -17.64
N GLY A 114 -4.20 -11.15 -17.30
CA GLY A 114 -4.83 -10.21 -18.20
C GLY A 114 -3.87 -9.12 -18.66
N SER A 115 -3.87 -8.82 -19.96
CA SER A 115 -3.16 -7.64 -20.48
C SER A 115 -3.97 -6.38 -20.19
N HIS A 116 -3.53 -5.24 -20.73
CA HIS A 116 -4.33 -4.02 -20.81
C HIS A 116 -5.71 -4.19 -21.47
N LYS A 117 -5.98 -5.31 -22.15
CA LYS A 117 -7.29 -5.67 -22.72
C LYS A 117 -8.13 -6.55 -21.80
N SER A 118 -7.67 -6.82 -20.57
CA SER A 118 -8.41 -7.63 -19.61
C SER A 118 -9.72 -6.97 -19.22
N ASP A 119 -10.79 -7.76 -19.14
CA ASP A 119 -12.07 -7.32 -18.56
C ASP A 119 -12.00 -7.21 -17.02
N PHE A 120 -10.97 -7.78 -16.40
CA PHE A 120 -10.71 -7.67 -14.96
C PHE A 120 -9.93 -6.38 -14.66
N ILE A 121 -10.65 -5.36 -14.19
CA ILE A 121 -10.07 -4.09 -13.74
C ILE A 121 -9.93 -4.03 -12.22
N LYS A 122 -9.02 -3.19 -11.73
CA LYS A 122 -8.86 -2.99 -10.28
C LYS A 122 -10.09 -2.25 -9.76
N PRO A 123 -10.69 -2.70 -8.65
CA PRO A 123 -11.86 -2.02 -8.13
C PRO A 123 -11.47 -0.66 -7.56
N SER A 124 -12.31 0.35 -7.81
CA SER A 124 -12.08 1.72 -7.36
C SER A 124 -11.81 1.86 -5.86
N SER A 125 -12.39 0.99 -5.02
CA SER A 125 -12.12 0.97 -3.58
C SER A 125 -10.67 0.64 -3.24
N ALA A 126 -10.00 -0.21 -4.04
CA ALA A 126 -8.61 -0.59 -3.84
C ALA A 126 -7.66 0.49 -4.38
N SER A 127 -7.97 1.10 -5.53
CA SER A 127 -7.12 2.14 -6.12
C SER A 127 -7.22 3.49 -5.42
N ARG A 128 -8.34 3.81 -4.74
CA ARG A 128 -8.58 5.15 -4.17
C ARG A 128 -7.54 5.59 -3.14
N ILE A 129 -6.96 4.66 -2.39
CA ILE A 129 -5.89 4.97 -1.42
C ILE A 129 -4.60 5.44 -2.10
N LEU A 130 -4.36 5.01 -3.34
CA LEU A 130 -3.18 5.34 -4.11
C LEU A 130 -3.33 6.62 -4.93
N LEU A 131 -4.56 7.12 -5.10
CA LEU A 131 -4.88 8.29 -5.93
C LEU A 131 -4.79 9.63 -5.17
N GLY A 132 -4.15 9.64 -3.99
CA GLY A 132 -4.09 10.83 -3.13
C GLY A 132 -3.42 12.04 -3.76
N TRP A 133 -2.51 11.82 -4.73
CA TRP A 133 -1.75 12.86 -5.43
C TRP A 133 -1.75 12.65 -6.95
N GLY A 134 -2.85 12.10 -7.49
CA GLY A 134 -3.00 11.91 -8.93
C GLY A 134 -2.97 10.46 -9.40
N MET A 135 -3.24 10.28 -10.69
CA MET A 135 -3.24 8.97 -11.35
C MET A 135 -1.82 8.42 -11.44
N ASN A 136 -1.66 7.11 -11.28
CA ASN A 136 -0.35 6.48 -11.23
C ASN A 136 -0.38 5.05 -11.75
N LEU A 137 0.79 4.48 -11.98
CA LEU A 137 0.97 3.15 -12.56
C LEU A 137 0.20 2.04 -11.85
N VAL A 138 0.14 2.05 -10.52
CA VAL A 138 -0.51 0.96 -9.76
C VAL A 138 -2.02 1.10 -9.81
N ALA A 139 -2.52 2.34 -9.69
CA ALA A 139 -3.95 2.62 -9.71
C ALA A 139 -4.57 2.54 -11.11
N ALA A 140 -3.79 2.80 -12.16
CA ALA A 140 -4.24 2.83 -13.54
C ALA A 140 -4.61 1.43 -14.06
N ASP A 141 -5.53 1.40 -15.03
CA ASP A 141 -5.93 0.20 -15.79
C ASP A 141 -5.93 0.52 -17.31
N GLY A 142 -6.01 -0.52 -18.14
CA GLY A 142 -6.19 -0.36 -19.59
C GLY A 142 -5.08 0.39 -20.33
N GLU A 143 -5.49 1.36 -21.17
CA GLU A 143 -4.57 2.23 -21.92
C GLU A 143 -3.72 3.11 -21.01
N ILE A 144 -4.30 3.67 -19.95
CA ILE A 144 -3.62 4.53 -18.99
C ILE A 144 -2.48 3.75 -18.33
N TRP A 145 -2.77 2.54 -17.85
CA TRP A 145 -1.76 1.66 -17.28
C TRP A 145 -0.64 1.36 -18.28
N ARG A 146 -0.98 1.06 -19.54
CA ARG A 146 0.01 0.75 -20.57
C ARG A 146 0.94 1.93 -20.82
N ARG A 147 0.40 3.16 -20.88
CA ARG A 147 1.18 4.39 -21.03
C ARG A 147 2.18 4.54 -19.87
N HIS A 148 1.69 4.52 -18.64
CA HIS A 148 2.52 4.63 -17.43
C HIS A 148 3.60 3.54 -17.38
N ARG A 149 3.23 2.28 -17.69
CA ARG A 149 4.13 1.13 -17.68
C ARG A 149 5.23 1.25 -18.74
N ARG A 150 4.90 1.80 -19.90
CA ARG A 150 5.85 1.96 -21.02
C ARG A 150 6.86 3.07 -20.76
N ILE A 151 6.47 4.12 -20.05
CA ILE A 151 7.36 5.22 -19.63
C ILE A 151 8.38 4.72 -18.60
N MET A 152 7.92 4.06 -17.54
CA MET A 152 8.79 3.67 -16.42
C MET A 152 9.48 2.32 -16.62
N GLY A 153 8.95 1.45 -17.49
CA GLY A 153 9.50 0.11 -17.72
C GLY A 153 11.01 0.07 -18.02
N PRO A 154 11.55 0.96 -18.87
CA PRO A 154 12.98 1.01 -19.18
C PRO A 154 13.91 1.25 -17.98
N ALA A 155 13.44 1.87 -16.89
CA ALA A 155 14.25 2.03 -15.69
C ALA A 155 14.59 0.70 -15.02
N PHE A 156 13.74 -0.32 -15.17
CA PHE A 156 13.91 -1.62 -14.52
C PHE A 156 14.76 -2.57 -15.38
N ASN A 157 16.08 -2.36 -15.35
CA ASN A 157 17.06 -3.12 -16.10
C ASN A 157 18.18 -3.65 -15.19
N ASN A 158 19.08 -4.48 -15.74
CA ASN A 158 20.18 -5.08 -14.97
C ASN A 158 21.11 -4.06 -14.34
N ASP A 159 21.28 -2.90 -14.95
CA ASP A 159 22.16 -1.87 -14.43
C ASP A 159 21.56 -1.16 -13.22
N LEU A 160 20.24 -0.94 -13.22
CA LEU A 160 19.52 -0.51 -12.01
C LEU A 160 19.71 -1.52 -10.88
N TYR A 161 19.63 -2.83 -11.15
CA TYR A 161 19.79 -3.84 -10.11
C TYR A 161 21.21 -3.89 -9.54
N LYS A 162 22.23 -3.70 -10.38
CA LYS A 162 23.62 -3.51 -9.92
C LYS A 162 23.78 -2.26 -9.06
N LEU A 163 23.15 -1.16 -9.45
CA LEU A 163 23.14 0.08 -8.66
C LEU A 163 22.47 -0.16 -7.30
N VAL A 164 21.32 -0.82 -7.27
CA VAL A 164 20.59 -1.18 -6.04
C VAL A 164 21.47 -2.03 -5.12
N TRP A 165 22.18 -3.02 -5.66
CA TRP A 165 23.12 -3.83 -4.90
C TRP A 165 24.19 -2.96 -4.21
N ASN A 166 24.93 -2.19 -5.01
CA ASN A 166 26.04 -1.37 -4.53
C ASN A 166 25.59 -0.32 -3.50
N LYS A 167 24.44 0.34 -3.75
CA LYS A 167 23.90 1.34 -2.83
C LYS A 167 23.37 0.70 -1.55
N THR A 168 22.74 -0.48 -1.63
CA THR A 168 22.28 -1.20 -0.43
C THR A 168 23.44 -1.59 0.47
N GLN A 169 24.51 -2.13 -0.09
CA GLN A 169 25.73 -2.45 0.66
C GLN A 169 26.34 -1.21 1.31
N LYS A 170 26.43 -0.09 0.58
CA LYS A 170 26.94 1.17 1.13
C LYS A 170 26.09 1.65 2.31
N ILE A 171 24.76 1.70 2.15
CA ILE A 171 23.82 2.13 3.20
C ILE A 171 23.91 1.21 4.43
N TYR A 172 24.07 -0.10 4.21
CA TYR A 172 24.27 -1.06 5.30
C TYR A 172 25.55 -0.78 6.09
N TYR A 173 26.67 -0.49 5.43
CA TYR A 173 27.91 -0.16 6.12
C TYR A 173 27.86 1.19 6.84
N GLU A 174 27.22 2.19 6.25
CA GLU A 174 26.95 3.47 6.93
C GLU A 174 26.12 3.24 8.21
N MET A 175 25.10 2.38 8.16
CA MET A 175 24.35 1.96 9.34
C MET A 175 25.24 1.30 10.40
N LEU A 176 26.08 0.33 10.01
CA LEU A 176 26.96 -0.37 10.96
C LEU A 176 27.92 0.58 11.69
N VAL A 177 28.43 1.60 10.99
CA VAL A 177 29.33 2.61 11.57
C VAL A 177 28.57 3.53 12.51
N VAL A 178 27.47 4.13 12.04
CA VAL A 178 26.70 5.11 12.82
C VAL A 178 26.06 4.48 14.06
N ASP A 179 25.47 3.29 13.93
CA ASP A 179 24.83 2.60 15.05
C ASP A 179 25.87 1.83 15.92
N GLN A 180 27.14 1.84 15.51
CA GLN A 180 28.29 1.24 16.19
C GLN A 180 28.13 -0.27 16.42
N TRP A 181 27.77 -1.01 15.37
CA TRP A 181 27.55 -2.46 15.42
C TRP A 181 28.83 -3.25 15.15
N ALA A 182 29.77 -2.69 14.38
CA ALA A 182 30.96 -3.40 13.89
C ALA A 182 31.81 -4.07 14.99
N ASN A 183 31.83 -3.51 16.21
CA ASN A 183 32.64 -4.02 17.33
C ASN A 183 31.80 -4.65 18.45
N LYS A 184 30.53 -4.99 18.19
CA LYS A 184 29.62 -5.56 19.18
C LYS A 184 29.31 -7.02 18.84
N HIS A 185 29.44 -7.90 19.84
CA HIS A 185 29.02 -9.30 19.71
C HIS A 185 27.50 -9.46 19.76
N GLU A 186 26.80 -8.53 20.42
CA GLU A 186 25.35 -8.53 20.55
C GLU A 186 24.81 -7.11 20.46
N VAL A 187 23.70 -6.94 19.74
CA VAL A 187 22.98 -5.68 19.64
C VAL A 187 21.50 -5.91 19.92
N SER A 188 20.98 -5.21 20.92
CA SER A 188 19.55 -5.19 21.20
C SER A 188 18.85 -4.21 20.26
N VAL A 189 18.00 -4.74 19.38
CA VAL A 189 17.14 -3.95 18.49
C VAL A 189 15.68 -4.09 18.94
N PRO A 190 15.09 -3.12 19.66
CA PRO A 190 13.74 -3.25 20.20
C PRO A 190 12.64 -3.42 19.14
N ALA A 191 12.87 -2.89 17.93
CA ALA A 191 11.94 -2.98 16.81
C ALA A 191 12.72 -2.93 15.50
N VAL A 192 12.91 -4.10 14.87
CA VAL A 192 13.66 -4.25 13.61
C VAL A 192 13.06 -3.43 12.47
N GLN A 193 11.75 -3.16 12.52
CA GLN A 193 11.03 -2.33 11.56
C GLN A 193 11.60 -0.91 11.47
N LYS A 194 12.17 -0.36 12.56
CA LYS A 194 12.80 0.97 12.50
C LYS A 194 13.97 1.00 11.51
N ILE A 195 14.71 -0.11 11.43
CA ILE A 195 15.87 -0.27 10.55
C ILE A 195 15.41 -0.63 9.15
N THR A 196 14.55 -1.64 9.00
CA THR A 196 14.15 -2.13 7.66
C THR A 196 13.37 -1.09 6.86
N PHE A 197 12.51 -0.29 7.51
CA PHE A 197 11.81 0.83 6.85
C PHE A 197 12.79 1.90 6.39
N LYS A 198 13.73 2.30 7.26
CA LYS A 198 14.73 3.31 6.91
C LYS A 198 15.60 2.84 5.73
N LEU A 199 16.10 1.61 5.80
CA LEU A 199 16.90 0.99 4.74
C LEU A 199 16.14 0.95 3.41
N ALA A 200 14.93 0.38 3.39
CA ALA A 200 14.14 0.27 2.17
C ALA A 200 13.81 1.65 1.56
N LEU A 201 13.50 2.65 2.39
CA LEU A 201 13.24 4.01 1.91
C LEU A 201 14.48 4.65 1.30
N PHE A 202 15.66 4.47 1.92
CA PHE A 202 16.91 5.03 1.44
C PHE A 202 17.29 4.39 0.11
N VAL A 203 17.17 3.07 -0.02
CA VAL A 203 17.44 2.35 -1.27
C VAL A 203 16.56 2.86 -2.41
N ILE A 204 15.23 2.94 -2.23
CA ILE A 204 14.34 3.41 -3.30
C ILE A 204 14.56 4.88 -3.62
N ALA A 205 14.81 5.73 -2.63
CA ALA A 205 15.04 7.15 -2.87
C ALA A 205 16.37 7.40 -3.60
N THR A 206 17.44 6.69 -3.23
CA THR A 206 18.74 6.83 -3.88
C THR A 206 18.73 6.23 -5.27
N CYS A 207 18.24 4.99 -5.45
CA CYS A 207 18.33 4.31 -6.74
C CYS A 207 17.23 4.73 -7.71
N GLY A 208 16.00 4.93 -7.21
CA GLY A 208 14.86 5.31 -8.03
C GLY A 208 14.78 6.80 -8.33
N PHE A 209 15.26 7.64 -7.40
CA PHE A 209 15.09 9.10 -7.47
C PHE A 209 16.41 9.87 -7.45
N GLY A 210 17.57 9.23 -7.23
CA GLY A 210 18.83 9.95 -7.11
C GLY A 210 18.90 10.86 -5.87
N ILE A 211 18.09 10.57 -4.86
CA ILE A 211 18.07 11.32 -3.60
C ILE A 211 18.91 10.54 -2.59
N SER A 212 20.11 11.03 -2.31
CA SER A 212 20.99 10.45 -1.28
C SER A 212 20.61 10.98 0.10
N PHE A 213 20.72 10.11 1.09
CA PHE A 213 20.51 10.44 2.49
C PHE A 213 21.61 9.82 3.33
N ASP A 214 22.11 10.57 4.31
CA ASP A 214 23.05 10.05 5.28
C ASP A 214 22.31 9.21 6.33
N TRP A 215 22.90 8.09 6.76
CA TRP A 215 22.28 7.26 7.80
C TRP A 215 22.07 8.02 9.11
N GLU A 216 22.89 9.00 9.46
CA GLU A 216 22.70 9.78 10.70
C GLU A 216 21.50 10.75 10.60
N GLU A 217 21.21 11.25 9.40
CA GLU A 217 20.18 12.27 9.21
C GLU A 217 18.77 11.65 9.21
N PRO A 218 17.84 12.13 10.05
CA PRO A 218 16.44 11.86 9.79
C PRO A 218 16.05 12.57 8.49
N LEU A 219 15.18 11.97 7.68
CA LEU A 219 14.68 12.60 6.45
C LEU A 219 13.94 13.90 6.76
N LYS A 220 14.66 15.01 6.88
CA LYS A 220 14.07 16.33 7.10
C LYS A 220 13.76 16.92 5.73
N SER A 221 12.47 17.17 5.49
CA SER A 221 12.11 18.24 4.55
C SER A 221 12.64 19.54 5.18
N GLU A 222 13.38 20.36 4.42
CA GLU A 222 14.04 21.61 4.84
C GLU A 222 13.15 22.63 5.59
N ASN A 223 11.88 22.33 5.89
CA ASN A 223 10.96 23.29 6.50
C ASN A 223 9.77 22.72 7.32
N ARG A 224 9.81 21.52 7.93
CA ARG A 224 8.55 20.90 8.41
C ARG A 224 8.54 20.16 9.75
N ALA A 225 7.35 20.15 10.35
CA ALA A 225 6.99 19.62 11.67
C ALA A 225 7.21 18.10 11.88
N MET A 226 7.52 17.33 10.83
CA MET A 226 7.90 15.91 10.92
C MET A 226 8.80 15.47 9.75
N SER A 227 9.49 14.35 9.92
CA SER A 227 10.31 13.72 8.88
C SER A 227 9.47 13.05 7.79
N VAL A 228 10.01 12.90 6.58
CA VAL A 228 9.36 12.18 5.46
C VAL A 228 9.01 10.73 5.83
N GLN A 229 9.89 10.03 6.55
CA GLN A 229 9.64 8.68 7.09
C GLN A 229 8.36 8.63 7.95
N LYS A 230 8.26 9.57 8.91
CA LYS A 230 7.09 9.69 9.79
C LYS A 230 5.83 10.04 8.99
N ALA A 231 5.93 10.88 7.97
CA ALA A 231 4.79 11.21 7.11
C ALA A 231 4.28 9.97 6.33
N PHE A 232 5.18 9.19 5.71
CA PHE A 232 4.82 7.93 5.04
C PHE A 232 4.14 6.97 6.01
N ARG A 233 4.73 6.75 7.18
CA ARG A 233 4.14 5.87 8.20
C ARG A 233 2.74 6.30 8.62
N ILE A 234 2.54 7.60 8.87
CA ILE A 234 1.21 8.14 9.21
C ILE A 234 0.24 7.90 8.05
N ILE A 235 0.65 8.14 6.80
CA ILE A 235 -0.21 7.89 5.63
C ILE A 235 -0.56 6.40 5.48
N SER A 236 0.39 5.50 5.75
CA SER A 236 0.16 4.05 5.77
C SER A 236 -0.86 3.66 6.85
N ASP A 237 -0.69 4.18 8.07
CA ASP A 237 -1.54 3.89 9.22
C ASP A 237 -2.95 4.53 9.09
N THR A 238 -3.04 5.72 8.49
CA THR A 238 -4.29 6.49 8.39
C THR A 238 -4.97 6.41 7.03
N GLY A 239 -4.38 5.78 6.03
CA GLY A 239 -4.84 5.85 4.64
C GLY A 239 -6.28 5.40 4.44
N SER A 240 -6.70 4.30 5.07
CA SER A 240 -8.11 3.86 5.07
C SER A 240 -9.04 4.92 5.65
N PHE A 241 -8.67 5.54 6.76
CA PHE A 241 -9.44 6.62 7.36
C PHE A 241 -9.48 7.86 6.45
N ALA A 242 -8.33 8.31 5.97
CA ALA A 242 -8.21 9.51 5.14
C ALA A 242 -9.02 9.41 3.83
N VAL A 243 -9.13 8.22 3.27
CA VAL A 243 -9.84 7.95 2.01
C VAL A 243 -11.34 7.86 2.18
N PHE A 244 -11.80 7.18 3.24
CA PHE A 244 -13.22 6.85 3.40
C PHE A 244 -13.96 7.79 4.37
N ALA A 245 -13.24 8.54 5.22
CA ALA A 245 -13.87 9.46 6.15
C ALA A 245 -14.61 10.59 5.40
N PRO A 246 -15.85 10.92 5.80
CA PRO A 246 -16.56 12.08 5.27
C PRO A 246 -15.73 13.37 5.41
N LYS A 247 -15.84 14.29 4.45
CA LYS A 247 -15.05 15.54 4.46
C LYS A 247 -15.18 16.34 5.75
N TRP A 248 -16.36 16.36 6.37
CA TRP A 248 -16.59 17.07 7.64
C TRP A 248 -15.79 16.48 8.81
N VAL A 249 -15.50 15.17 8.80
CA VAL A 249 -14.69 14.51 9.83
C VAL A 249 -13.25 15.02 9.78
N LYS A 250 -12.74 15.33 8.58
CA LYS A 250 -11.36 15.83 8.40
C LYS A 250 -11.11 17.20 9.03
N SER A 251 -12.17 17.93 9.39
CA SER A 251 -12.10 19.24 10.07
C SER A 251 -12.18 19.13 11.59
N LEU A 252 -12.37 17.93 12.15
CA LEU A 252 -12.46 17.75 13.60
C LEU A 252 -11.08 17.90 14.28
N PRO A 253 -11.02 18.50 15.48
CA PRO A 253 -9.77 18.86 16.15
C PRO A 253 -9.05 17.69 16.85
N PHE A 254 -9.15 16.47 16.31
CA PHE A 254 -8.49 15.30 16.88
C PHE A 254 -7.05 15.18 16.39
N GLN A 255 -6.12 14.82 17.29
CA GLN A 255 -4.69 14.71 16.99
C GLN A 255 -4.42 13.79 15.79
N TYR A 256 -5.05 12.62 15.77
CA TYR A 256 -4.95 11.65 14.68
C TYR A 256 -5.30 12.24 13.30
N ILE A 257 -6.33 13.09 13.23
CA ILE A 257 -6.79 13.72 11.99
C ILE A 257 -5.83 14.84 11.58
N ARG A 258 -5.39 15.65 12.54
CA ARG A 258 -4.39 16.70 12.32
C ARG A 258 -3.09 16.11 11.77
N ASP A 259 -2.58 15.06 12.43
CA ASP A 259 -1.37 14.36 12.01
C ASP A 259 -1.52 13.78 10.60
N SER A 260 -2.66 13.17 10.29
CA SER A 260 -2.95 12.65 8.94
C SER A 260 -3.00 13.76 7.88
N ASN A 261 -3.65 14.89 8.16
CA ASN A 261 -3.74 16.01 7.22
C ASN A 261 -2.36 16.66 7.01
N THR A 262 -1.63 16.90 8.11
CA THR A 262 -0.26 17.41 8.06
C THR A 262 0.62 16.46 7.26
N ALA A 263 0.65 15.16 7.55
CA ALA A 263 1.45 14.19 6.81
C ALA A 263 1.13 14.21 5.30
N HIS A 264 -0.14 14.30 4.93
CA HIS A 264 -0.57 14.38 3.53
C HIS A 264 -0.06 15.67 2.83
N GLU A 265 -0.21 16.83 3.47
CA GLU A 265 0.31 18.10 2.96
C GLU A 265 1.83 18.11 2.84
N GLN A 266 2.52 17.60 3.87
CA GLN A 266 3.97 17.56 3.90
C GLN A 266 4.53 16.61 2.84
N LEU A 267 3.95 15.42 2.67
CA LEU A 267 4.44 14.51 1.63
C LEU A 267 4.15 15.08 0.24
N GLY A 268 2.95 15.61 0.02
CA GLY A 268 2.59 16.25 -1.25
C GLY A 268 3.50 17.40 -1.64
N LYS A 269 3.80 18.29 -0.69
CA LYS A 269 4.72 19.40 -0.95
C LYS A 269 6.16 18.90 -1.14
N PHE A 270 6.63 17.90 -0.39
CA PHE A 270 7.96 17.30 -0.62
C PHE A 270 8.09 16.76 -2.05
N MET A 271 7.11 15.97 -2.51
CA MET A 271 7.17 15.40 -3.86
C MET A 271 7.14 16.47 -4.95
N ARG A 272 6.33 17.53 -4.79
CA ARG A 272 6.33 18.66 -5.72
C ARG A 272 7.64 19.45 -5.71
N ASP A 273 8.18 19.72 -4.52
CA ASP A 273 9.46 20.40 -4.37
C ASP A 273 10.58 19.61 -5.08
N GLU A 274 10.57 18.27 -4.95
CA GLU A 274 11.51 17.39 -5.65
C GLU A 274 11.32 17.38 -7.17
N VAL A 275 10.08 17.38 -7.67
CA VAL A 275 9.79 17.47 -9.11
C VAL A 275 10.34 18.77 -9.68
N VAL A 276 10.08 19.91 -9.02
CA VAL A 276 10.58 21.22 -9.43
C VAL A 276 12.11 21.25 -9.42
N ARG A 277 12.72 20.77 -8.33
CA ARG A 277 14.17 20.69 -8.20
C ARG A 277 14.78 19.88 -9.33
N ARG A 278 14.22 18.69 -9.63
CA ARG A 278 14.76 17.81 -10.66
C ARG A 278 14.61 18.39 -12.07
N ARG A 279 13.47 19.02 -12.39
CA ARG A 279 13.29 19.74 -13.67
C ARG A 279 14.34 20.84 -13.85
N ALA A 280 14.64 21.59 -12.80
CA ALA A 280 15.68 22.63 -12.85
C ALA A 280 17.08 22.03 -13.12
N GLN A 281 17.44 20.91 -12.49
CA GLN A 281 18.72 20.23 -12.73
C GLN A 281 18.86 19.74 -14.17
N ILE A 282 17.78 19.20 -14.75
CA ILE A 282 17.75 18.76 -16.14
C ILE A 282 17.90 19.97 -17.09
N ALA A 283 17.12 21.03 -16.87
CA ALA A 283 17.17 22.24 -17.68
C ALA A 283 18.54 22.95 -17.64
N ASN A 284 19.24 22.87 -16.50
CA ASN A 284 20.60 23.41 -16.34
C ASN A 284 21.69 22.50 -16.93
N GLY A 285 21.34 21.31 -17.45
CA GLY A 285 22.30 20.33 -17.98
C GLY A 285 23.13 19.60 -16.91
N GLU A 286 22.72 19.67 -15.64
CA GLU A 286 23.37 18.90 -14.55
C GLU A 286 23.07 17.41 -14.65
N ILE A 287 21.92 17.06 -15.25
CA ILE A 287 21.46 15.68 -15.45
C ILE A 287 21.14 15.48 -16.92
N ASP A 288 21.94 14.66 -17.59
CA ASP A 288 21.70 14.26 -18.98
C ASP A 288 20.73 13.08 -19.06
N VAL A 289 19.45 13.36 -19.32
CA VAL A 289 18.38 12.37 -19.45
C VAL A 289 18.40 11.66 -20.81
N GLU A 290 19.18 12.14 -21.78
CA GLU A 290 19.33 11.55 -23.11
C GLU A 290 20.57 10.66 -23.23
N GLY A 291 21.54 10.88 -22.36
CA GLY A 291 22.75 10.08 -22.24
C GLY A 291 22.49 8.63 -21.81
N ASP A 292 23.41 7.74 -22.21
CA ASP A 292 23.36 6.32 -21.89
C ASP A 292 23.93 6.00 -20.49
N ASN A 293 24.08 7.01 -19.63
CA ASN A 293 24.61 6.85 -18.28
C ASN A 293 23.59 6.17 -17.36
N LEU A 294 24.06 5.19 -16.58
CA LEU A 294 23.26 4.39 -15.66
C LEU A 294 22.64 5.24 -14.54
N GLU A 295 23.36 6.26 -14.07
CA GLU A 295 22.88 7.17 -13.03
C GLU A 295 21.82 8.15 -13.54
N THR A 296 21.65 8.29 -14.85
CA THR A 296 20.66 9.21 -15.44
C THR A 296 19.39 8.51 -15.93
N ARG A 297 19.39 7.18 -16.08
CA ARG A 297 18.18 6.35 -16.37
C ARG A 297 17.34 6.00 -15.13
N THR A 298 17.27 6.88 -14.15
CA THR A 298 16.43 6.68 -12.96
C THR A 298 14.95 6.76 -13.30
N ILE A 299 14.11 6.12 -12.48
CA ILE A 299 12.64 6.22 -12.60
C ILE A 299 12.23 7.70 -12.63
N PHE A 300 12.83 8.52 -11.78
CA PHE A 300 12.46 9.92 -11.65
C PHE A 300 12.78 10.73 -12.91
N ASN A 301 13.93 10.50 -13.53
CA ASN A 301 14.29 11.22 -14.76
C ASN A 301 13.39 10.81 -15.93
N LEU A 302 12.99 9.54 -16.02
CA LEU A 302 12.00 9.09 -17.02
C LEU A 302 10.63 9.75 -16.80
N LEU A 303 10.22 9.94 -15.54
CA LEU A 303 8.98 10.66 -15.22
C LEU A 303 9.07 12.14 -15.61
N MET A 304 10.22 12.80 -15.40
CA MET A 304 10.41 14.20 -15.82
C MET A 304 10.32 14.33 -17.34
N LYS A 305 11.03 13.47 -18.07
CA LYS A 305 10.99 13.46 -19.55
C LYS A 305 9.57 13.27 -20.08
N ALA A 306 8.81 12.35 -19.50
CA ALA A 306 7.42 12.13 -19.90
C ALA A 306 6.49 13.30 -19.51
N GLY A 307 6.82 14.05 -18.46
CA GLY A 307 6.08 15.24 -18.05
C GLY A 307 6.35 16.49 -18.90
N GLU A 308 7.46 16.52 -19.64
CA GLU A 308 7.85 17.64 -20.51
C GLU A 308 7.49 17.40 -21.99
N ASP A 309 7.17 16.16 -22.37
CA ASP A 309 6.77 15.78 -23.72
C ASP A 309 5.27 16.07 -23.96
N GLU A 310 4.84 17.34 -23.91
CA GLU A 310 3.42 17.73 -23.94
C GLU A 310 2.64 17.17 -25.15
N ASP A 311 3.27 17.13 -26.34
CA ASP A 311 2.71 16.58 -27.58
C ASP A 311 3.03 15.08 -27.80
N GLY A 312 3.71 14.48 -26.83
CA GLY A 312 4.18 13.12 -26.84
C GLY A 312 3.08 12.08 -26.81
N LYS A 313 3.26 11.01 -27.58
CA LYS A 313 2.40 9.81 -27.48
C LYS A 313 2.37 9.20 -26.06
N TYR A 314 3.41 9.46 -25.26
CA TYR A 314 3.57 8.95 -23.91
C TYR A 314 3.83 10.06 -22.89
N SER A 315 3.00 11.12 -22.95
CA SER A 315 3.04 12.23 -22.00
C SER A 315 2.31 11.92 -20.69
N LEU A 316 2.75 12.57 -19.61
CA LEU A 316 2.10 12.58 -18.29
C LEU A 316 1.81 14.03 -17.90
N ASP A 317 0.64 14.27 -17.30
CA ASP A 317 0.39 15.57 -16.65
C ASP A 317 1.14 15.70 -15.31
N ASP A 318 1.20 16.90 -14.76
CA ASP A 318 1.91 17.18 -13.49
C ASP A 318 1.38 16.35 -12.31
N GLU A 319 0.07 16.10 -12.24
CA GLU A 319 -0.52 15.27 -11.18
C GLU A 319 -0.19 13.78 -11.41
N GLU A 320 -0.12 13.32 -12.66
CA GLU A 320 0.35 11.97 -13.00
C GLU A 320 1.83 11.78 -12.63
N VAL A 321 2.66 12.80 -12.83
CA VAL A 321 4.07 12.78 -12.42
C VAL A 321 4.16 12.67 -10.90
N VAL A 322 3.51 13.54 -10.14
CA VAL A 322 3.54 13.51 -8.66
C VAL A 322 2.92 12.21 -8.13
N GLY A 323 1.83 11.74 -8.73
CA GLY A 323 1.18 10.48 -8.38
C GLY A 323 2.10 9.27 -8.57
N ASN A 324 2.90 9.25 -9.64
CA ASN A 324 3.89 8.22 -9.86
C ASN A 324 5.09 8.33 -8.91
N VAL A 325 5.56 9.55 -8.58
CA VAL A 325 6.57 9.75 -7.53
C VAL A 325 6.10 9.14 -6.21
N PHE A 326 4.85 9.45 -5.80
CA PHE A 326 4.25 8.88 -4.60
C PHE A 326 4.23 7.36 -4.64
N VAL A 327 3.64 6.78 -5.71
CA VAL A 327 3.40 5.33 -5.74
C VAL A 327 4.70 4.54 -5.76
N MET A 328 5.74 5.06 -6.42
CA MET A 328 7.03 4.39 -6.51
C MET A 328 7.79 4.42 -5.18
N LEU A 329 7.80 5.57 -4.49
CA LEU A 329 8.36 5.66 -3.14
C LEU A 329 7.59 4.77 -2.17
N PHE A 330 6.25 4.82 -2.20
CA PHE A 330 5.38 4.05 -1.30
C PHE A 330 5.54 2.54 -1.52
N ALA A 331 5.41 2.07 -2.76
CA ALA A 331 5.42 0.66 -3.10
C ALA A 331 6.79 0.01 -2.85
N GLY A 332 7.89 0.68 -3.22
CA GLY A 332 9.24 0.15 -3.06
C GLY A 332 9.76 0.14 -1.62
N HIS A 333 9.21 1.01 -0.78
CA HIS A 333 9.59 1.13 0.63
C HIS A 333 8.82 0.18 1.54
N GLU A 334 7.48 0.31 1.61
CA GLU A 334 6.67 -0.34 2.64
C GLU A 334 6.70 -1.87 2.50
N THR A 335 6.58 -2.39 1.27
CA THR A 335 6.55 -3.84 1.02
C THR A 335 7.88 -4.50 1.38
N THR A 336 8.99 -3.97 0.85
CA THR A 336 10.35 -4.44 1.12
C THR A 336 10.67 -4.41 2.61
N ALA A 337 10.32 -3.31 3.30
CA ALA A 337 10.60 -3.15 4.73
C ALA A 337 9.88 -4.19 5.61
N HIS A 338 8.61 -4.48 5.29
CA HIS A 338 7.82 -5.49 5.99
C HIS A 338 8.32 -6.90 5.69
N SER A 339 8.66 -7.20 4.43
CA SER A 339 9.24 -8.51 4.06
C SER A 339 10.54 -8.74 4.81
N LEU A 340 11.48 -7.79 4.79
CA LEU A 340 12.74 -7.89 5.54
C LEU A 340 12.51 -8.09 7.04
N ALA A 341 11.60 -7.32 7.64
CA ALA A 341 11.29 -7.46 9.07
C ALA A 341 10.69 -8.83 9.40
N ALA A 342 9.83 -9.37 8.53
CA ALA A 342 9.26 -10.70 8.69
C ALA A 342 10.31 -11.80 8.50
N THR A 343 11.15 -11.72 7.46
CA THR A 343 12.25 -12.65 7.21
C THR A 343 13.20 -12.71 8.41
N LEU A 344 13.65 -11.57 8.92
CA LEU A 344 14.50 -11.52 10.12
C LEU A 344 13.79 -12.09 11.35
N GLY A 345 12.50 -11.81 11.51
CA GLY A 345 11.69 -12.37 12.60
C GLY A 345 11.54 -13.90 12.52
N PHE A 346 11.38 -14.45 11.31
CA PHE A 346 11.30 -15.91 11.12
C PHE A 346 12.66 -16.58 11.31
N LEU A 347 13.74 -16.01 10.80
CA LEU A 347 15.10 -16.53 11.03
C LEU A 347 15.46 -16.54 12.53
N ALA A 348 14.97 -15.57 13.31
CA ALA A 348 15.18 -15.56 14.76
C ALA A 348 14.39 -16.66 15.52
N VAL A 349 13.38 -17.26 14.89
CA VAL A 349 12.53 -18.32 15.50
C VAL A 349 12.90 -19.71 14.97
N TYR A 350 13.48 -19.80 13.77
CA TYR A 350 13.94 -21.04 13.14
C TYR A 350 15.47 -20.99 13.01
N ASP A 351 16.14 -21.35 14.10
CA ASP A 351 17.60 -21.33 14.23
C ASP A 351 18.29 -22.31 13.28
N ASP A 352 17.69 -23.49 13.07
CA ASP A 352 18.12 -24.46 12.06
C ASP A 352 18.21 -23.86 10.64
N ILE A 353 17.18 -23.09 10.24
CA ILE A 353 17.16 -22.41 8.94
C ILE A 353 18.17 -21.25 8.92
N GLN A 354 18.30 -20.51 10.03
CA GLN A 354 19.30 -19.44 10.15
C GLN A 354 20.73 -19.98 9.96
N ASP A 355 21.05 -21.10 10.59
CA ASP A 355 22.34 -21.77 10.46
C ASP A 355 22.59 -22.26 9.02
N GLU A 356 21.59 -22.87 8.37
CA GLU A 356 21.68 -23.26 6.96
C GLU A 356 22.02 -22.07 6.04
N VAL A 357 21.34 -20.93 6.25
CA VAL A 357 21.60 -19.70 5.49
C VAL A 357 23.00 -19.17 5.77
N PHE A 358 23.44 -19.16 7.03
CA PHE A 358 24.77 -18.68 7.41
C PHE A 358 25.89 -19.55 6.81
N GLU A 359 25.76 -20.88 6.89
CA GLU A 359 26.72 -21.81 6.28
C GLU A 359 26.77 -21.66 4.76
N GLN A 360 25.62 -21.44 4.10
CA GLN A 360 25.63 -21.09 2.68
C GLN A 360 26.45 -19.83 2.43
N ILE A 361 26.18 -18.73 3.15
CA ILE A 361 26.85 -17.45 2.91
C ILE A 361 28.36 -17.63 3.01
N LYS A 362 28.86 -18.35 4.03
CA LYS A 362 30.29 -18.68 4.18
C LYS A 362 30.84 -19.60 3.09
N SER A 363 30.03 -20.49 2.53
CA SER A 363 30.46 -21.36 1.44
C SER A 363 30.64 -20.61 0.11
N VAL A 364 29.86 -19.54 -0.08
CA VAL A 364 29.89 -18.70 -1.30
C VAL A 364 30.93 -17.59 -1.16
N LEU A 365 31.02 -16.98 0.02
CA LEU A 365 31.91 -15.85 0.31
C LEU A 365 33.09 -16.32 1.15
N SER A 366 34.32 -16.01 0.73
CA SER A 366 35.47 -16.20 1.62
C SER A 366 35.38 -15.23 2.82
N ASP A 367 36.03 -15.58 3.95
CA ASP A 367 35.89 -14.92 5.27
C ASP A 367 36.11 -13.39 5.29
N HIS A 368 36.62 -12.80 4.19
CA HIS A 368 36.91 -11.37 4.07
C HIS A 368 36.46 -10.74 2.74
N THR A 369 35.56 -11.38 2.00
CA THR A 369 35.00 -10.82 0.76
C THR A 369 33.56 -10.38 0.95
N ASP A 370 33.30 -9.12 0.65
CA ASP A 370 31.96 -8.61 0.45
C ASP A 370 31.29 -9.29 -0.75
N PRO A 371 29.98 -9.56 -0.68
CA PRO A 371 29.27 -10.18 -1.78
C PRO A 371 29.12 -9.18 -2.94
N THR A 372 29.35 -9.63 -4.17
CA THR A 372 29.09 -8.80 -5.36
C THR A 372 27.76 -9.17 -6.01
N PHE A 373 27.28 -8.33 -6.94
CA PHE A 373 26.02 -8.59 -7.64
C PHE A 373 26.03 -9.94 -8.39
N GLU A 374 27.21 -10.39 -8.83
CA GLU A 374 27.42 -11.67 -9.51
C GLU A 374 27.21 -12.88 -8.58
N ASP A 375 27.27 -12.69 -7.26
CA ASP A 375 27.02 -13.75 -6.28
C ASP A 375 25.53 -13.93 -5.98
N TYR A 376 24.66 -13.00 -6.41
CA TYR A 376 23.23 -13.03 -6.14
C TYR A 376 22.58 -14.40 -6.43
N SER A 377 22.88 -15.00 -7.58
CA SER A 377 22.30 -16.29 -7.98
C SER A 377 22.86 -17.50 -7.21
N LYS A 378 24.00 -17.34 -6.51
CA LYS A 378 24.62 -18.39 -5.70
C LYS A 378 24.09 -18.40 -4.27
N LEU A 379 23.41 -17.34 -3.83
CA LEU A 379 22.83 -17.20 -2.50
C LEU A 379 21.40 -17.77 -2.46
N ASP A 380 21.17 -18.97 -2.99
CA ASP A 380 19.83 -19.53 -3.19
C ASP A 380 19.06 -19.77 -1.89
N ARG A 381 19.72 -20.05 -0.76
CA ARG A 381 19.06 -20.14 0.55
C ARG A 381 18.65 -18.78 1.07
N VAL A 382 19.48 -17.75 0.89
CA VAL A 382 19.09 -16.36 1.18
C VAL A 382 17.85 -15.97 0.35
N LEU A 383 17.84 -16.32 -0.94
CA LEU A 383 16.70 -16.07 -1.83
C LEU A 383 15.45 -16.88 -1.49
N ALA A 384 15.60 -18.05 -0.85
CA ALA A 384 14.48 -18.90 -0.46
C ALA A 384 13.80 -18.45 0.84
N VAL A 385 14.55 -17.83 1.76
CA VAL A 385 14.01 -17.34 3.04
C VAL A 385 13.44 -15.93 2.96
N PHE A 386 13.83 -15.16 1.94
CA PHE A 386 13.23 -13.87 1.60
C PHE A 386 11.95 -14.08 0.77
#